data_AF-A0A2J8LAX8-F1
#
_entry.id   AF-A0A2J8LAX8-F1
#
_cell.length_a   1.000
_cell.length_b   1.000
_cell.length_c   1.000
_cell.angle_alpha   90.00
_cell.angle_beta   90.00
_cell.angle_gamma   90.00
#
_symmetry.space_group_name_H-M   'P 1'
#
loop_
_entity.id
_entity.type
_entity.pdbx_description
1 polymer ?
#
loop_
_entity_poly.entity_id
_entity_poly.type
_entity_poly.pdbx_seq_one_letter_code
_entity_poly.pdbx_strand_id
1 'polypeptide(L)'
;MMRALGYPRHISMENFRTPNFGLVSEVLLWLVKRYEPQTDIPPDVDTEQDRVFFIKAIAQFMATKAHIKLNTKKLYQADGYAVKELLKITSVLYNAMKTKGMEGSEIVEEDVNKFKFDLGS
;
A
#
# COMPACT_ATOMS: atom_id res chain seq x y z
N MET A 1 0.19 11.00 -4.12
CA MET A 1 -0.85 9.96 -4.30
C MET A 1 -1.67 9.70 -3.03
N MET A 2 -1.09 9.28 -1.90
CA MET A 2 -1.86 9.00 -0.65
C MET A 2 -2.75 10.16 -0.19
N ARG A 3 -2.21 11.39 -0.14
CA ARG A 3 -2.98 12.62 0.18
C ARG A 3 -4.15 12.85 -0.77
N ALA A 4 -3.96 12.61 -2.07
CA ALA A 4 -5.00 12.78 -3.07
C ALA A 4 -6.12 11.72 -2.95
N LEU A 5 -5.81 10.54 -2.41
CA LEU A 5 -6.80 9.53 -2.06
C LEU A 5 -7.55 9.85 -0.75
N GLY A 6 -7.13 10.87 0.00
CA GLY A 6 -7.72 11.28 1.27
C GLY A 6 -7.13 10.59 2.51
N TYR A 7 -5.94 10.00 2.41
CA TYR A 7 -5.30 9.38 3.58
C TYR A 7 -4.92 10.48 4.61
N PRO A 8 -5.35 10.36 5.88
CA PRO A 8 -5.32 11.48 6.83
C PRO A 8 -3.93 11.80 7.38
N ARG A 9 -2.99 10.85 7.34
CA ARG A 9 -1.65 10.99 7.94
C ARG A 9 -0.61 11.35 6.89
N HIS A 10 0.33 12.22 7.25
CA HIS A 10 1.52 12.47 6.42
C HIS A 10 2.49 11.29 6.50
N ILE A 11 2.82 10.71 5.35
CA ILE A 11 3.79 9.61 5.22
C ILE A 11 4.85 10.01 4.20
N SER A 12 6.10 9.69 4.51
CA SER A 12 7.24 9.81 3.60
C SER A 12 8.09 8.53 3.60
N MET A 13 9.10 8.47 2.73
CA MET A 13 10.07 7.38 2.71
C MET A 13 10.87 7.25 4.01
N GLU A 14 11.02 8.34 4.77
CA GLU A 14 11.75 8.33 6.04
C GLU A 14 11.10 7.40 7.07
N ASN A 15 9.78 7.27 7.03
CA ASN A 15 9.05 6.36 7.92
C ASN A 15 9.39 4.87 7.70
N PHE A 16 10.05 4.53 6.59
CA PHE A 16 10.40 3.16 6.18
C PHE A 16 11.91 2.93 6.07
N ARG A 17 12.75 3.86 6.56
CA ARG A 17 14.21 3.62 6.69
C ARG A 17 14.54 2.49 7.65
N THR A 18 13.65 2.26 8.62
CA THR A 18 13.67 1.09 9.49
C THR A 18 12.33 0.36 9.37
N PRO A 19 12.26 -0.96 9.62
CA PRO A 19 11.01 -1.71 9.58
C PRO A 19 9.92 -1.08 10.45
N ASN A 20 8.79 -0.74 9.84
CA ASN A 20 7.65 -0.10 10.49
C ASN A 20 6.35 -0.82 10.14
N PHE A 21 6.16 -2.00 10.74
CA PHE A 21 4.99 -2.85 10.45
C PHE A 21 3.67 -2.18 10.87
N GLY A 22 3.67 -1.40 11.95
CA GLY A 22 2.49 -0.66 12.39
C GLY A 22 1.99 0.30 11.30
N LEU A 23 2.90 1.04 10.66
CA LEU A 23 2.52 1.91 9.56
C LEU A 23 2.09 1.13 8.31
N VAL A 24 2.76 0.03 7.97
CA VAL A 24 2.37 -0.81 6.82
C VAL A 24 0.96 -1.37 7.01
N SER A 25 0.66 -1.93 8.17
CA SER A 25 -0.67 -2.50 8.48
C SER A 25 -1.76 -1.44 8.47
N GLU A 26 -1.52 -0.27 9.08
CA GLU A 26 -2.45 0.87 9.04
C GLU A 26 -2.77 1.29 7.59
N VAL A 27 -1.74 1.46 6.76
CA VAL A 27 -1.90 1.87 5.36
C VAL A 27 -2.60 0.79 4.54
N LEU A 28 -2.23 -0.48 4.69
CA LEU A 28 -2.87 -1.59 3.99
C LEU A 28 -4.36 -1.71 4.32
N LEU A 29 -4.71 -1.65 5.61
CA LEU A 29 -6.10 -1.72 6.04
C LEU A 29 -6.90 -0.53 5.49
N TRP A 30 -6.31 0.67 5.51
CA TRP A 30 -6.95 1.85 4.95
C TRP A 30 -7.18 1.71 3.44
N LEU A 31 -6.17 1.26 2.69
CA LEU A 31 -6.27 1.07 1.23
C LEU A 31 -7.33 0.03 0.87
N VAL A 32 -7.39 -1.09 1.61
CA VAL A 32 -8.39 -2.13 1.38
C VAL A 32 -9.79 -1.63 1.69
N LYS A 33 -10.01 -0.93 2.81
CA LYS A 33 -11.30 -0.31 3.12
C LYS A 33 -11.69 0.78 2.12
N ARG A 34 -10.71 1.48 1.54
CA ARG A 34 -10.95 2.45 0.46
C ARG A 34 -11.41 1.77 -0.82
N TYR A 35 -10.93 0.56 -1.10
CA TYR A 35 -11.35 -0.27 -2.23
C TYR A 35 -12.73 -0.90 -2.00
N GLU A 36 -12.94 -1.55 -0.85
CA GLU A 36 -14.21 -2.18 -0.47
C GLU A 36 -14.51 -1.93 1.02
N PRO A 37 -15.42 -1.00 1.35
CA PRO A 37 -15.66 -0.57 2.74
C PRO A 37 -16.18 -1.65 3.69
N GLN A 38 -16.84 -2.69 3.16
CA GLN A 38 -17.43 -3.80 3.92
C GLN A 38 -16.43 -4.96 4.14
N THR A 39 -15.15 -4.75 3.82
CA THR A 39 -14.13 -5.78 4.00
C THR A 39 -13.91 -6.10 5.47
N ASP A 40 -14.03 -7.38 5.80
CA ASP A 40 -13.76 -7.93 7.12
C ASP A 40 -12.35 -8.51 7.17
N ILE A 41 -11.36 -7.65 7.44
CA ILE A 41 -9.98 -8.05 7.70
C ILE A 41 -9.68 -7.77 9.17
N PRO A 42 -9.25 -8.78 9.94
CA PRO A 42 -8.86 -8.60 11.34
C PRO A 42 -7.79 -7.52 11.45
N PRO A 43 -7.96 -6.48 12.27
CA PRO A 43 -7.00 -5.39 12.38
C PRO A 43 -5.81 -5.73 13.31
N ASP A 44 -5.93 -6.79 14.09
CA ASP A 44 -4.96 -7.14 15.14
C ASP A 44 -3.62 -7.60 14.53
N VAL A 45 -2.54 -7.03 15.05
CA VAL A 45 -1.16 -7.24 14.54
C VAL A 45 -0.13 -7.29 15.67
N ASP A 46 -0.60 -7.60 16.88
CA ASP A 46 0.21 -7.57 18.10
C ASP A 46 1.22 -8.70 18.15
N THR A 47 0.85 -9.90 17.69
CA THR A 47 1.75 -11.06 17.62
C THR A 47 2.27 -11.30 16.21
N GLU A 48 3.40 -12.00 16.09
CA GLU A 48 3.93 -12.40 14.77
C GLU A 48 2.94 -13.24 13.97
N GLN A 49 2.19 -14.10 14.67
CA GLN A 49 1.15 -14.92 14.06
C GLN A 49 0.05 -14.04 13.46
N ASP A 50 -0.45 -13.05 14.20
CA ASP A 50 -1.49 -12.13 13.74
C ASP A 50 -1.01 -11.31 12.55
N ARG A 51 0.25 -10.84 12.57
CA ARG A 51 0.86 -10.14 11.44
C ARG A 51 0.91 -11.01 10.18
N VAL A 52 1.27 -12.29 10.32
CA VAL A 52 1.29 -13.22 9.18
C VAL A 52 -0.13 -13.45 8.64
N PHE A 53 -1.12 -13.62 9.52
CA PHE A 53 -2.52 -13.75 9.11
C PHE A 53 -3.03 -12.49 8.41
N PHE A 54 -2.76 -11.31 8.97
CA PHE A 54 -3.09 -10.01 8.40
C PHE A 54 -2.54 -9.86 6.98
N ILE A 55 -1.24 -10.09 6.78
CA ILE A 55 -0.60 -9.97 5.46
C ILE A 55 -1.20 -10.96 4.45
N LYS A 56 -1.47 -12.20 4.88
CA LYS A 56 -2.12 -13.20 4.01
C LYS A 56 -3.53 -12.78 3.62
N ALA A 57 -4.33 -12.27 4.56
CA ALA A 57 -5.69 -11.80 4.30
C ALA A 57 -5.69 -10.64 3.29
N ILE A 58 -4.84 -9.64 3.49
CA ILE A 58 -4.68 -8.51 2.56
C ILE A 58 -4.25 -8.99 1.17
N ALA A 59 -3.23 -9.86 1.08
CA ALA A 59 -2.76 -10.36 -0.20
C ALA A 59 -3.82 -11.18 -0.94
N GLN A 60 -4.57 -12.02 -0.22
CA GLN A 60 -5.66 -12.81 -0.78
C GLN A 60 -6.80 -11.90 -1.28
N PHE A 61 -7.20 -10.91 -0.49
CA PHE A 61 -8.20 -9.92 -0.87
C PHE A 61 -7.79 -9.19 -2.16
N MET A 62 -6.57 -8.64 -2.19
CA MET A 62 -6.10 -7.89 -3.35
C MET A 62 -5.94 -8.74 -4.60
N ALA A 63 -5.53 -10.01 -4.46
CA ALA A 63 -5.42 -10.93 -5.60
C ALA A 63 -6.79 -11.32 -6.16
N THR A 64 -7.80 -11.52 -5.31
CA THR A 64 -9.12 -12.02 -5.73
C THR A 64 -10.10 -10.93 -6.14
N LYS A 65 -10.08 -9.78 -5.48
CA LYS A 65 -11.02 -8.67 -5.71
C LYS A 65 -10.47 -7.62 -6.66
N ALA A 66 -9.18 -7.31 -6.54
CA ALA A 66 -8.54 -6.27 -7.32
C ALA A 66 -7.60 -6.79 -8.41
N HIS A 67 -7.38 -8.11 -8.48
CA HIS A 67 -6.40 -8.74 -9.38
C HIS A 67 -4.97 -8.19 -9.22
N ILE A 68 -4.61 -7.73 -8.02
CA ILE A 68 -3.27 -7.21 -7.69
C ILE A 68 -2.50 -8.27 -6.90
N LYS A 69 -1.41 -8.79 -7.48
CA LYS A 69 -0.50 -9.70 -6.79
C LYS A 69 0.52 -8.94 -5.96
N LEU A 70 0.43 -9.08 -4.64
CA LEU A 70 1.35 -8.49 -3.67
C LEU A 70 2.44 -9.49 -3.24
N ASN A 71 3.63 -8.98 -2.93
CA ASN A 71 4.69 -9.75 -2.31
C ASN A 71 4.58 -9.67 -0.78
N THR A 72 4.08 -10.73 -0.17
CA THR A 72 3.84 -10.82 1.27
C THR A 72 5.12 -10.68 2.10
N LYS A 73 6.26 -11.19 1.62
CA LYS A 73 7.55 -11.04 2.30
C LYS A 73 7.97 -9.58 2.40
N LYS A 74 7.85 -8.82 1.31
CA LYS A 74 8.18 -7.39 1.29
C LYS A 74 7.25 -6.56 2.19
N LEU A 75 5.97 -6.88 2.21
CA LEU A 75 5.03 -6.23 3.12
C LEU A 75 5.39 -6.52 4.58
N TYR A 76 5.74 -7.75 4.92
CA TYR A 76 6.12 -8.13 6.28
C TYR A 76 7.46 -7.52 6.73
N GLN A 77 8.43 -7.37 5.81
CA GLN A 77 9.69 -6.66 6.07
C GLN A 77 9.47 -5.20 6.50
N ALA A 78 8.38 -4.59 6.02
CA ALA A 78 7.91 -3.28 6.44
C ALA A 78 8.92 -2.12 6.31
N ASP A 79 9.85 -2.24 5.37
CA ASP A 79 10.86 -1.25 5.03
C ASP A 79 10.56 -0.60 3.65
N GLY A 80 11.55 0.01 3.03
CA GLY A 80 11.41 0.59 1.68
C GLY A 80 10.86 -0.36 0.61
N TYR A 81 11.02 -1.68 0.76
CA TYR A 81 10.42 -2.65 -0.16
C TYR A 81 8.91 -2.79 0.02
N ALA A 82 8.39 -2.60 1.23
CA ALA A 82 6.94 -2.58 1.48
C ALA A 82 6.28 -1.43 0.74
N VAL A 83 6.94 -0.26 0.66
CA VAL A 83 6.44 0.91 -0.06
C VAL A 83 6.14 0.59 -1.53
N LYS A 84 7.00 -0.19 -2.18
CA LYS A 84 6.78 -0.63 -3.57
C LYS A 84 5.51 -1.45 -3.73
N GLU A 85 5.17 -2.27 -2.74
CA GLU A 85 3.94 -3.05 -2.75
C GLU A 85 2.71 -2.19 -2.41
N LEU A 86 2.82 -1.23 -1.48
CA LEU A 86 1.77 -0.24 -1.20
C LEU A 86 1.42 0.60 -2.43
N LEU A 87 2.43 1.02 -3.20
CA LEU A 87 2.25 1.80 -4.42
C LEU A 87 1.43 1.07 -5.49
N LYS A 88 1.49 -0.27 -5.58
CA LYS A 88 0.68 -1.03 -6.54
C LYS A 88 -0.82 -0.80 -6.32
N ILE A 89 -1.25 -0.84 -5.06
CA ILE A 89 -2.65 -0.65 -4.67
C ILE A 89 -3.04 0.83 -4.88
N THR A 90 -2.21 1.74 -4.38
CA THR A 90 -2.42 3.19 -4.48
C THR A 90 -2.55 3.65 -5.93
N SER A 91 -1.72 3.15 -6.85
CA SER A 91 -1.79 3.49 -8.28
C SER A 91 -3.12 3.10 -8.90
N VAL A 92 -3.65 1.92 -8.58
CA VAL A 92 -4.94 1.47 -9.11
C VAL A 92 -6.08 2.36 -8.61
N LEU A 93 -6.13 2.62 -7.30
CA LEU A 93 -7.15 3.50 -6.70
C LEU A 93 -7.06 4.93 -7.25
N TYR A 94 -5.84 5.45 -7.40
CA TYR A 94 -5.61 6.81 -7.87
C TYR A 94 -6.01 6.99 -9.34
N ASN A 95 -5.63 6.04 -10.20
CA ASN A 95 -6.01 6.06 -11.61
C ASN A 95 -7.53 5.97 -11.77
N ALA A 96 -8.19 5.11 -10.98
CA ALA A 96 -9.65 5.00 -10.99
C ALA A 96 -10.35 6.32 -10.58
N MET A 97 -9.75 7.11 -9.68
CA MET A 97 -10.25 8.45 -9.32
C MET A 97 -10.05 9.46 -10.46
N LYS A 98 -8.88 9.45 -11.12
CA LYS A 98 -8.58 10.39 -12.21
C LYS A 98 -9.51 10.19 -13.42
N THR A 99 -9.83 8.94 -13.77
CA THR A 99 -10.75 8.63 -14.88
C THR A 99 -12.19 9.12 -14.62
N LYS A 100 -12.59 9.36 -13.37
CA LYS A 100 -13.92 9.88 -13.01
C LYS A 100 -14.03 11.42 -13.06
N GLY A 101 -13.05 12.13 -13.65
CA GLY A 101 -13.16 13.57 -13.93
C GLY A 101 -12.51 14.50 -12.91
N MET A 102 -11.52 14.03 -12.15
CA MET A 102 -10.59 14.91 -11.41
C MET A 102 -9.35 15.16 -12.28
N GLU A 103 -9.47 16.06 -13.24
CA GLU A 103 -8.33 16.61 -13.99
C GLU A 103 -7.50 17.50 -13.05
N GLY A 104 -6.37 17.00 -12.58
CA GLY A 104 -5.54 17.81 -11.69
C GLY A 104 -4.23 17.21 -11.20
N SER A 105 -3.68 16.19 -11.88
CA SER A 105 -2.23 15.91 -11.78
C SER A 105 -1.80 15.01 -12.94
N GLU A 106 -0.97 15.56 -13.81
CA GLU A 106 -0.18 14.80 -14.77
C GLU A 106 0.76 13.83 -14.04
N ILE A 107 1.14 12.82 -14.79
CA ILE A 107 1.79 11.59 -14.35
C ILE A 107 3.22 11.91 -13.88
N VAL A 108 3.61 11.52 -12.66
CA VAL A 108 5.03 11.33 -12.32
C VAL A 108 5.36 9.86 -12.57
N GLU A 109 5.36 9.45 -13.84
CA GLU A 109 5.93 8.15 -14.29
C GLU A 109 7.42 8.07 -13.94
N GLU A 110 8.04 9.23 -13.75
CA GLU A 110 9.37 9.35 -13.17
C GLU A 110 9.45 8.75 -11.77
N ASP A 111 8.43 8.81 -10.91
CA ASP A 111 8.56 8.31 -9.54
C ASP A 111 8.64 6.78 -9.54
N VAL A 112 7.72 6.09 -10.25
CA VAL A 112 7.71 4.61 -10.33
C VAL A 112 8.99 4.06 -10.99
N ASN A 113 9.51 4.74 -12.02
CA ASN A 113 10.76 4.35 -12.67
C ASN A 113 12.02 4.76 -11.88
N LYS A 114 12.01 5.91 -11.17
CA LYS A 114 13.08 6.33 -10.24
C LYS A 114 13.15 5.42 -9.02
N PHE A 115 12.02 4.92 -8.52
CA PHE A 115 11.97 3.87 -7.50
C PHE A 115 12.62 2.55 -7.95
N LYS A 116 12.82 2.35 -9.26
CA LYS A 116 13.52 1.17 -9.80
C LYS A 116 15.05 1.32 -9.75
N PHE A 117 15.58 2.54 -9.59
CA PHE A 117 17.02 2.82 -9.73
C PHE A 117 17.79 2.85 -8.40
N ASP A 118 17.18 3.28 -7.29
CA ASP A 118 17.91 3.57 -6.03
C ASP A 118 17.89 2.43 -4.97
N LEU A 119 18.04 1.17 -5.38
CA LEU A 119 18.22 0.04 -4.43
C LEU A 119 19.57 -0.68 -4.60
N GLY A 120 20.52 -0.06 -5.29
CA GLY A 120 21.90 -0.53 -5.39
C GLY A 120 22.84 0.44 -4.70
N SER A 121 23.03 0.29 -3.40
CA SER A 121 24.20 0.76 -2.64
C SER A 121 24.33 -0.09 -1.39
#